data_AF-A0A2J7PPV9-F1
#
_entry.id   AF-A0A2J7PPV9-F1
#
_cell.length_a   1.000
_cell.length_b   1.000
_cell.length_c   1.000
_cell.angle_alpha   90.00
_cell.angle_beta   90.00
_cell.angle_gamma   90.00
#
_symmetry.space_group_name_H-M   'P 1'
#
loop_
_entity.id
_entity.type
_entity.pdbx_description
1 polymer ?
#
loop_
_entity_poly.entity_id
_entity_poly.type
_entity_poly.pdbx_seq_one_letter_code
_entity_poly.pdbx_strand_id
1 'polypeptide(L)'
;MEWHHLHSPSKKKAKTVPSAAKVKGTVFWDAEGFILAKFLEPGQTINAAHYVQTLHKLRRAVCDKPPGRNIIILHNNVHPHTAHLTLEAIAKMGWEVLPRLSYSTDLAPSNYHLFGFVKDQLRGQRFETREAVQKAVHQCLRMAGTEFYRRGIFKLPERWEKCVQKSGGYVEKERKVCRLRWCIWFVNNKACYFTKSCCSLLSV
;
A
#
# COMPACT_ATOMS: atom_id res chain seq x y z
N MET A 1 -11.10 35.68 -9.64
CA MET A 1 -10.70 36.68 -8.63
C MET A 1 -11.92 36.90 -7.75
N GLU A 2 -11.83 36.54 -6.47
CA GLU A 2 -12.91 36.76 -5.50
C GLU A 2 -12.52 38.01 -4.68
N TRP A 3 -13.35 39.05 -4.70
CA TRP A 3 -13.12 40.28 -3.93
C TRP A 3 -13.62 40.09 -2.49
N HIS A 4 -12.81 40.50 -1.50
CA HIS A 4 -13.20 40.49 -0.09
C HIS A 4 -13.25 41.92 0.47
N HIS A 5 -14.27 42.23 1.28
CA HIS A 5 -14.39 43.51 1.98
C HIS A 5 -13.45 43.56 3.20
N LEU A 6 -12.90 44.74 3.52
CA LEU A 6 -11.93 44.98 4.60
C LEU A 6 -12.37 44.53 6.01
N HIS A 7 -13.68 44.33 6.22
CA HIS A 7 -14.26 43.93 7.51
C HIS A 7 -14.75 42.48 7.55
N SER A 8 -14.50 41.68 6.51
CA SER A 8 -14.89 40.26 6.54
C SER A 8 -14.01 39.48 7.52
N PRO A 9 -14.57 38.71 8.46
CA PRO A 9 -13.78 37.84 9.32
C PRO A 9 -13.01 36.86 8.44
N SER A 10 -11.67 36.89 8.54
CA SER A 10 -10.82 35.96 7.80
C SER A 10 -11.27 34.52 8.07
N LYS A 11 -11.48 33.72 7.01
CA LYS A 11 -11.74 32.28 7.15
C LYS A 11 -10.59 31.69 7.98
N LYS A 12 -10.87 31.38 9.25
CA LYS A 12 -9.91 30.67 10.11
C LYS A 12 -9.72 29.31 9.47
N LYS A 13 -8.60 29.11 8.76
CA LYS A 13 -8.20 27.77 8.35
C LYS A 13 -8.14 26.94 9.63
N ALA A 14 -8.95 25.89 9.71
CA ALA A 14 -8.86 24.93 10.80
C ALA A 14 -7.41 24.46 10.85
N LYS A 15 -6.69 24.81 11.91
CA LYS A 15 -5.33 24.31 12.12
C LYS A 15 -5.48 22.82 12.39
N THR A 16 -5.08 21.99 11.43
CA THR A 16 -4.96 20.56 11.65
C THR A 16 -3.86 20.35 12.68
N VAL A 17 -4.24 20.03 13.92
CA VAL A 17 -3.30 19.58 14.94
C VAL A 17 -2.62 18.31 14.38
N PRO A 18 -1.28 18.23 14.32
CA PRO A 18 -0.62 17.01 13.91
C PRO A 18 -1.08 15.87 14.81
N SER A 19 -1.74 14.87 14.25
CA SER A 19 -2.21 13.71 15.02
C SER A 19 -0.99 13.00 15.62
N ALA A 20 -0.94 12.88 16.95
CA ALA A 20 0.20 12.36 17.69
C ALA A 20 0.58 10.88 17.39
N ALA A 21 -0.18 10.12 16.59
CA ALA A 21 0.06 8.70 16.37
C ALA A 21 -0.15 8.26 14.91
N LYS A 22 0.73 8.70 14.00
CA LYS A 22 0.76 8.18 12.62
C LYS A 22 1.52 6.86 12.57
N VAL A 23 0.84 5.76 12.27
CA VAL A 23 1.47 4.45 12.09
C VAL A 23 1.98 4.30 10.66
N LYS A 24 3.28 4.01 10.52
CA LYS A 24 3.89 3.65 9.23
C LYS A 24 4.18 2.16 9.23
N GLY A 25 4.03 1.50 8.08
CA GLY A 25 4.35 0.09 7.96
C GLY A 25 4.43 -0.37 6.51
N THR A 26 5.02 -1.54 6.33
CA THR A 26 5.08 -2.25 5.05
C THR A 26 4.13 -3.43 5.13
N VAL A 27 3.30 -3.60 4.10
CA VAL A 27 2.37 -4.72 4.00
C VAL A 27 2.72 -5.56 2.78
N PHE A 28 2.73 -6.85 3.00
CA PHE A 28 2.91 -7.90 2.04
C PHE A 28 1.61 -8.74 1.98
N TRP A 29 0.96 -8.79 0.81
CA TRP A 29 -0.11 -9.74 0.43
C TRP A 29 0.09 -10.32 -1.00
N ASP A 30 -0.37 -11.55 -1.29
CA ASP A 30 -0.42 -12.17 -2.62
C ASP A 30 -1.87 -12.48 -3.05
N ALA A 31 -2.06 -13.20 -4.16
CA ALA A 31 -3.39 -13.60 -4.63
C ALA A 31 -4.11 -14.60 -3.69
N GLU A 32 -3.41 -15.27 -2.78
CA GLU A 32 -4.01 -16.16 -1.78
C GLU A 32 -4.44 -15.38 -0.53
N GLY A 33 -3.64 -14.39 -0.14
CA GLY A 33 -4.05 -13.35 0.80
C GLY A 33 -2.93 -12.57 1.47
N PHE A 34 -3.24 -12.03 2.64
CA PHE A 34 -2.27 -11.33 3.49
C PHE A 34 -1.18 -12.29 3.99
N ILE A 35 0.09 -11.86 3.93
CA ILE A 35 1.23 -12.64 4.47
C ILE A 35 1.88 -11.94 5.67
N LEU A 36 2.34 -10.71 5.51
CA LEU A 36 3.14 -10.03 6.53
C LEU A 36 2.83 -8.53 6.55
N ALA A 37 2.63 -7.97 7.73
CA ALA A 37 2.69 -6.52 7.94
C ALA A 37 3.75 -6.23 8.98
N LYS A 38 4.63 -5.27 8.69
CA LYS A 38 5.64 -4.78 9.62
C LYS A 38 5.49 -3.30 9.81
N PHE A 39 5.09 -2.90 11.01
CA PHE A 39 4.99 -1.50 11.41
C PHE A 39 6.30 -0.99 11.98
N LEU A 40 6.59 0.28 11.71
CA LEU A 40 7.74 1.03 12.21
C LEU A 40 7.41 1.73 13.51
N GLU A 41 8.41 1.81 14.40
CA GLU A 41 8.32 2.63 15.62
C GLU A 41 8.19 4.12 15.28
N PRO A 42 7.59 4.93 16.18
CA PRO A 42 7.51 6.38 16.00
C PRO A 42 8.90 6.99 15.71
N GLY A 43 8.95 7.94 14.78
CA GLY A 43 10.20 8.59 14.37
C GLY A 43 11.06 7.77 13.40
N GLN A 44 10.82 6.48 13.21
CA GLN A 44 11.58 5.67 12.27
C GLN A 44 11.19 5.93 10.80
N THR A 45 12.16 5.72 9.93
CA THR A 45 12.00 5.73 8.47
C THR A 45 12.36 4.37 7.90
N ILE A 46 11.71 3.98 6.80
CA ILE A 46 12.08 2.75 6.10
C ILE A 46 13.36 3.07 5.34
N ASN A 47 14.49 2.57 5.83
CA ASN A 47 15.75 2.57 5.09
C ASN A 47 16.00 1.19 4.44
N ALA A 48 17.04 1.08 3.64
CA ALA A 48 17.35 -0.16 2.91
C ALA A 48 17.59 -1.34 3.87
N ALA A 49 18.34 -1.12 4.95
CA ALA A 49 18.64 -2.18 5.93
C ALA A 49 17.38 -2.71 6.62
N HIS A 50 16.48 -1.83 7.07
CA HIS A 50 15.20 -2.21 7.66
C HIS A 50 14.33 -2.98 6.64
N TYR A 51 14.34 -2.55 5.38
CA TYR A 51 13.61 -3.23 4.32
C TYR A 51 14.15 -4.65 4.08
N VAL A 52 15.47 -4.82 3.99
CA VAL A 52 16.13 -6.14 3.88
C VAL A 52 15.79 -7.05 5.05
N GLN A 53 15.81 -6.54 6.30
CA GLN A 53 15.37 -7.33 7.45
C GLN A 53 13.91 -7.79 7.33
N THR A 54 13.06 -6.94 6.76
CA THR A 54 11.65 -7.27 6.52
C THR A 54 11.52 -8.34 5.42
N LEU A 55 12.33 -8.28 4.35
CA LEU A 55 12.37 -9.32 3.31
C LEU A 55 12.81 -10.68 3.86
N HIS A 56 13.77 -10.73 4.78
CA HIS A 56 14.14 -12.00 5.44
C HIS A 56 12.99 -12.58 6.29
N LYS A 57 12.17 -11.73 6.92
CA LYS A 57 10.97 -12.18 7.63
C LYS A 57 9.90 -12.68 6.66
N LEU A 58 9.72 -11.98 5.53
CA LEU A 58 8.84 -12.43 4.46
C LEU A 58 9.29 -13.78 3.91
N ARG A 59 10.58 -13.98 3.67
CA ARG A 59 11.12 -15.24 3.16
C ARG A 59 10.74 -16.40 4.05
N ARG A 60 10.90 -16.26 5.36
CA ARG A 60 10.46 -17.28 6.33
C ARG A 60 8.96 -17.56 6.23
N ALA A 61 8.12 -16.51 6.16
CA ALA A 61 6.67 -16.67 6.05
C ALA A 61 6.20 -17.30 4.72
N VAL A 62 7.02 -17.24 3.67
CA VAL A 62 6.71 -17.82 2.35
C VAL A 62 7.35 -19.21 2.16
N CYS A 63 8.47 -19.49 2.83
CA CYS A 63 9.15 -20.80 2.78
C CYS A 63 8.33 -21.95 3.37
N ASP A 64 7.30 -21.66 4.17
CA ASP A 64 6.34 -22.67 4.64
C ASP A 64 5.41 -23.17 3.50
N LYS A 65 5.41 -22.51 2.33
CA LYS A 65 4.68 -22.93 1.13
C LYS A 65 5.51 -23.94 0.31
N PRO A 66 4.89 -24.89 -0.41
CA PRO A 66 5.60 -26.00 -1.06
C PRO A 66 6.72 -25.53 -2.02
N PRO A 67 7.85 -26.26 -2.07
CA PRO A 67 9.01 -25.91 -2.88
C PRO A 67 8.67 -25.92 -4.38
N GLY A 68 9.27 -25.00 -5.15
CA GLY A 68 9.15 -24.95 -6.62
C GLY A 68 8.44 -23.72 -7.20
N ARG A 69 8.09 -22.71 -6.39
CA ARG A 69 7.51 -21.45 -6.88
C ARG A 69 8.60 -20.39 -7.03
N ASN A 70 8.81 -19.88 -8.24
CA ASN A 70 9.60 -18.66 -8.46
C ASN A 70 8.85 -17.48 -7.83
N ILE A 71 9.54 -16.69 -7.02
CA ILE A 71 8.97 -15.52 -6.34
C ILE A 71 9.38 -14.27 -7.10
N ILE A 72 8.38 -13.47 -7.47
CA ILE A 72 8.59 -12.20 -8.16
C ILE A 72 8.04 -11.06 -7.29
N ILE A 73 8.88 -10.07 -6.97
CA ILE A 73 8.52 -8.92 -6.15
C ILE A 73 8.11 -7.74 -7.03
N LEU A 74 7.00 -7.10 -6.66
CA LEU A 74 6.52 -5.85 -7.26
C LEU A 74 6.44 -4.76 -6.19
N HIS A 75 7.50 -3.96 -6.06
CA HIS A 75 7.53 -2.80 -5.16
C HIS A 75 7.65 -1.48 -5.92
N ASN A 76 7.25 -0.39 -5.26
CA ASN A 76 7.40 0.96 -5.82
C ASN A 76 8.88 1.41 -5.89
N ASN A 77 9.13 2.46 -6.68
CA ASN A 77 10.44 3.06 -6.89
C ASN A 77 10.84 4.06 -5.81
N VAL A 78 10.82 3.62 -4.55
CA VAL A 78 11.31 4.42 -3.42
C VAL A 78 12.74 3.97 -3.12
N HIS A 79 13.60 4.94 -2.80
CA HIS A 79 15.04 4.75 -2.60
C HIS A 79 15.45 3.49 -1.78
N PRO A 80 14.80 3.15 -0.66
CA PRO A 80 15.15 1.94 0.11
C PRO A 80 15.01 0.66 -0.71
N HIS A 81 14.05 0.60 -1.62
CA HIS A 81 13.76 -0.62 -2.39
C HIS A 81 14.66 -0.76 -3.62
N THR A 82 15.27 0.33 -4.09
CA THR A 82 16.22 0.33 -5.21
C THR A 82 17.67 0.38 -4.76
N ALA A 83 17.91 0.53 -3.47
CA ALA A 83 19.25 0.50 -2.92
C ALA A 83 19.93 -0.82 -3.28
N HIS A 84 21.22 -0.75 -3.61
CA HIS A 84 22.03 -1.91 -3.99
C HIS A 84 21.90 -3.05 -2.97
N LEU A 85 21.98 -2.73 -1.67
CA LEU A 85 21.80 -3.67 -0.57
C LEU A 85 20.48 -4.46 -0.65
N THR A 86 19.40 -3.82 -1.09
CA THR A 86 18.10 -4.49 -1.23
C THR A 86 18.06 -5.40 -2.44
N LEU A 87 18.53 -4.92 -3.59
CA LEU A 87 18.55 -5.72 -4.82
C LEU A 87 19.45 -6.96 -4.67
N GLU A 88 20.61 -6.79 -4.03
CA GLU A 88 21.51 -7.90 -3.72
C GLU A 88 20.85 -8.92 -2.78
N ALA A 89 20.16 -8.46 -1.74
CA ALA A 89 19.43 -9.35 -0.83
C ALA A 89 18.33 -10.13 -1.55
N ILE A 90 17.56 -9.48 -2.44
CA ILE A 90 16.52 -10.12 -3.25
C ILE A 90 17.14 -11.20 -4.16
N ALA A 91 18.24 -10.88 -4.85
CA ALA A 91 18.96 -11.83 -5.70
C ALA A 91 19.48 -13.04 -4.90
N LYS A 92 20.07 -12.82 -3.73
CA LYS A 92 20.52 -13.91 -2.82
C LYS A 92 19.39 -14.81 -2.32
N MET A 93 18.15 -14.33 -2.33
CA MET A 93 16.97 -15.13 -1.99
C MET A 93 16.46 -15.97 -3.17
N GLY A 94 17.01 -15.78 -4.38
CA GLY A 94 16.52 -16.39 -5.61
C GLY A 94 15.21 -15.77 -6.10
N TRP A 95 14.96 -14.51 -5.74
CA TRP A 95 13.75 -13.79 -6.09
C TRP A 95 14.00 -12.85 -7.25
N GLU A 96 13.00 -12.68 -8.12
CA GLU A 96 13.05 -11.74 -9.24
C GLU A 96 12.36 -10.42 -8.85
N VAL A 97 12.83 -9.29 -9.39
CA VAL A 97 12.14 -8.00 -9.25
C VAL A 97 11.44 -7.72 -10.57
N LEU A 98 10.12 -7.50 -10.53
CA LEU A 98 9.37 -7.17 -11.72
C LEU A 98 9.84 -5.82 -12.30
N PRO A 99 10.15 -5.73 -13.61
CA PRO A 99 10.50 -4.46 -14.26
C PRO A 99 9.40 -3.42 -14.03
N ARG A 100 9.79 -2.19 -13.72
CA ARG A 100 8.85 -1.14 -13.30
C ARG A 100 8.70 -0.08 -14.39
N LEU A 101 7.45 0.29 -14.67
CA LEU A 101 7.15 1.48 -15.46
C LEU A 101 7.47 2.72 -14.62
N SER A 102 8.29 3.61 -15.16
CA SER A 102 8.67 4.86 -14.50
C SER A 102 7.42 5.70 -14.20
N TYR A 103 7.29 6.15 -12.95
CA TYR A 103 6.26 7.08 -12.44
C TYR A 103 4.80 6.63 -12.37
N SER A 104 4.46 5.35 -12.54
CA SER A 104 3.06 4.93 -12.39
C SER A 104 2.73 4.41 -10.99
N THR A 105 2.42 5.33 -10.07
CA THR A 105 1.92 4.96 -8.74
C THR A 105 0.63 4.13 -8.78
N ASP A 106 -0.12 4.19 -9.89
CA ASP A 106 -1.46 3.60 -10.04
C ASP A 106 -1.46 2.16 -10.55
N LEU A 107 -0.28 1.63 -10.85
CA LEU A 107 -0.10 0.24 -11.26
C LEU A 107 0.19 -0.70 -10.10
N ALA A 108 0.60 -0.16 -8.96
CA ALA A 108 0.99 -0.99 -7.84
C ALA A 108 -0.28 -1.43 -7.05
N PRO A 109 -0.57 -2.73 -6.93
CA PRO A 109 -1.83 -3.25 -6.40
C PRO A 109 -2.25 -2.69 -5.06
N SER A 110 -1.30 -2.50 -4.12
CA SER A 110 -1.72 -1.98 -2.83
C SER A 110 -2.19 -0.52 -2.89
N ASN A 111 -1.78 0.27 -3.89
CA ASN A 111 -2.21 1.66 -4.02
C ASN A 111 -3.66 1.76 -4.50
N TYR A 112 -4.01 1.01 -5.56
CA TYR A 112 -5.34 1.11 -6.16
C TYR A 112 -6.38 0.18 -5.52
N HIS A 113 -5.96 -0.84 -4.77
CA HIS A 113 -6.85 -1.85 -4.23
C HIS A 113 -6.80 -1.94 -2.70
N LEU A 114 -5.64 -2.30 -2.14
CA LEU A 114 -5.52 -2.59 -0.71
C LEU A 114 -5.77 -1.36 0.17
N PHE A 115 -5.08 -0.25 -0.12
CA PHE A 115 -5.10 0.92 0.76
C PHE A 115 -6.45 1.64 0.75
N GLY A 116 -7.19 1.59 -0.36
CA GLY A 116 -8.58 2.05 -0.39
C GLY A 116 -9.44 1.24 0.58
N PHE A 117 -9.40 -0.09 0.46
CA PHE A 117 -10.14 -0.98 1.36
C PHE A 117 -9.80 -0.77 2.84
N VAL A 118 -8.52 -0.73 3.22
CA VAL A 118 -8.14 -0.54 4.64
C VAL A 118 -8.58 0.85 5.14
N LYS A 119 -8.49 1.89 4.30
CA LYS A 119 -8.99 3.23 4.65
C LYS A 119 -10.49 3.23 4.91
N ASP A 120 -11.25 2.58 4.04
CA ASP A 120 -12.71 2.52 4.16
C ASP A 120 -13.13 1.74 5.41
N GLN A 121 -12.47 0.62 5.70
CA GLN A 121 -12.75 -0.19 6.90
C GLN A 121 -12.46 0.57 8.20
N LEU A 122 -11.38 1.36 8.25
CA LEU A 122 -11.01 2.13 9.45
C LEU A 122 -11.64 3.52 9.49
N ARG A 123 -12.44 3.89 8.49
CA ARG A 123 -13.07 5.21 8.40
C ARG A 123 -14.00 5.43 9.59
N GLY A 124 -13.87 6.58 10.23
CA GLY A 124 -14.71 6.96 11.37
C GLY A 124 -14.33 6.32 12.72
N GLN A 125 -13.41 5.36 12.72
CA GLN A 125 -12.96 4.71 13.96
C GLN A 125 -11.93 5.59 14.70
N ARG A 126 -11.99 5.56 16.04
CA ARG A 126 -11.01 6.23 16.91
C ARG A 126 -10.19 5.18 17.65
N PHE A 127 -8.87 5.30 17.57
CA PHE A 127 -7.94 4.43 18.27
C PHE A 127 -7.15 5.21 19.30
N GLU A 128 -7.09 4.72 20.52
CA GLU A 128 -6.37 5.38 21.61
C GLU A 128 -4.86 5.10 21.55
N THR A 129 -4.48 3.89 21.12
CA THR A 129 -3.09 3.45 21.07
C THR A 129 -2.65 3.07 19.66
N ARG A 130 -1.34 3.08 19.42
CA ARG A 130 -0.73 2.65 18.15
C ARG A 130 -0.96 1.16 17.93
N GLU A 131 -0.90 0.38 19.00
CA GLU A 131 -1.08 -1.07 19.02
C GLU A 131 -2.51 -1.42 18.60
N ALA A 132 -3.51 -0.63 19.04
CA ALA A 132 -4.89 -0.79 18.59
C ALA A 132 -5.04 -0.55 17.09
N VAL A 133 -4.37 0.48 16.53
CA VAL A 133 -4.35 0.71 15.07
C VAL A 133 -3.71 -0.47 14.34
N GLN A 134 -2.56 -0.95 14.80
CA GLN A 134 -1.87 -2.08 14.18
C GLN A 134 -2.73 -3.34 14.18
N LYS A 135 -3.38 -3.64 15.31
CA LYS A 135 -4.30 -4.77 15.45
C LYS A 135 -5.50 -4.65 14.53
N ALA A 136 -6.11 -3.47 14.44
CA ALA A 136 -7.23 -3.21 13.55
C ALA A 136 -6.82 -3.40 12.07
N VAL A 137 -5.68 -2.85 11.65
CA VAL A 137 -5.15 -3.06 10.30
C VAL A 137 -4.92 -4.55 10.02
N HIS A 138 -4.29 -5.28 10.95
CA HIS A 138 -4.11 -6.73 10.79
C HIS A 138 -5.43 -7.48 10.65
N GLN A 139 -6.42 -7.13 11.46
CA GLN A 139 -7.74 -7.74 11.40
C GLN A 139 -8.43 -7.46 10.05
N CYS A 140 -8.43 -6.21 9.59
CA CYS A 140 -8.96 -5.85 8.27
C CYS A 140 -8.29 -6.67 7.14
N LEU A 141 -6.96 -6.79 7.17
CA LEU A 141 -6.22 -7.56 6.17
C LEU A 141 -6.59 -9.05 6.20
N ARG A 142 -6.78 -9.65 7.38
CA ARG A 142 -7.21 -11.05 7.49
C ARG A 142 -8.65 -11.25 7.01
N MET A 143 -9.55 -10.31 7.29
CA MET A 143 -10.97 -10.41 6.92
C MET A 143 -11.26 -10.17 5.44
N ALA A 144 -10.35 -9.55 4.69
CA ALA A 144 -10.59 -9.23 3.28
C ALA A 144 -10.90 -10.46 2.41
N GLY A 145 -10.41 -11.63 2.80
CA GLY A 145 -10.64 -12.91 2.12
C GLY A 145 -9.87 -13.05 0.79
N THR A 146 -9.65 -14.30 0.37
CA THR A 146 -8.84 -14.61 -0.83
C THR A 146 -9.37 -13.95 -2.11
N GLU A 147 -10.68 -13.88 -2.29
CA GLU A 147 -11.28 -13.29 -3.50
C GLU A 147 -11.04 -11.78 -3.62
N PHE A 148 -10.93 -11.06 -2.49
CA PHE A 148 -10.49 -9.67 -2.54
C PHE A 148 -9.09 -9.56 -3.13
N TYR A 149 -8.15 -10.37 -2.64
CA TYR A 149 -6.76 -10.30 -3.07
C TYR A 149 -6.58 -10.75 -4.52
N ARG A 150 -7.24 -11.84 -4.94
CA ARG A 150 -7.28 -12.28 -6.34
C ARG A 150 -7.75 -11.17 -7.27
N ARG A 151 -8.86 -10.49 -6.95
CA ARG A 151 -9.36 -9.36 -7.75
C ARG A 151 -8.37 -8.20 -7.82
N GLY A 152 -7.63 -7.95 -6.74
CA GLY A 152 -6.56 -6.96 -6.72
C GLY A 152 -5.46 -7.30 -7.73
N ILE A 153 -4.93 -8.52 -7.65
CA ILE A 153 -3.85 -8.99 -8.52
C ILE A 153 -4.30 -9.12 -9.98
N PHE A 154 -5.44 -9.75 -10.26
CA PHE A 154 -5.88 -10.02 -11.62
C PHE A 154 -6.34 -8.78 -12.39
N LYS A 155 -6.44 -7.63 -11.74
CA LYS A 155 -6.63 -6.32 -12.40
C LYS A 155 -5.34 -5.69 -12.93
N LEU A 156 -4.16 -6.24 -12.61
CA LEU A 156 -2.88 -5.71 -13.10
C LEU A 156 -2.77 -5.69 -14.63
N PRO A 157 -3.06 -6.79 -15.36
CA PRO A 157 -2.90 -6.81 -16.81
C PRO A 157 -3.75 -5.74 -17.51
N GLU A 158 -5.02 -5.63 -17.10
CA GLU A 158 -5.94 -4.59 -17.59
C GLU A 158 -5.40 -3.17 -17.33
N ARG A 159 -4.77 -2.94 -16.17
CA ARG A 159 -4.16 -1.65 -15.84
C ARG A 159 -2.89 -1.37 -16.63
N TRP A 160 -2.05 -2.37 -16.86
CA TRP A 160 -0.85 -2.24 -17.70
C TRP A 160 -1.19 -1.92 -19.13
N GLU A 161 -2.14 -2.64 -19.71
CA GLU A 161 -2.60 -2.42 -21.08
C GLU A 161 -3.08 -0.98 -21.28
N LYS A 162 -3.93 -0.48 -20.38
CA LYS A 162 -4.38 0.90 -20.43
C LYS A 162 -3.26 1.92 -20.22
N CYS A 163 -2.23 1.59 -19.42
CA CYS A 163 -1.08 2.47 -19.21
C CYS A 163 -0.26 2.60 -20.51
N VAL A 164 -0.12 1.51 -21.26
CA VAL A 164 0.53 1.49 -22.58
C VAL A 164 -0.31 2.28 -23.59
N GLN A 165 -1.61 2.03 -23.66
CA GLN A 165 -2.52 2.74 -24.58
C GLN A 165 -2.55 4.24 -24.34
N LYS A 166 -2.43 4.70 -23.09
CA LYS A 166 -2.39 6.12 -22.73
C LYS A 166 -0.99 6.74 -22.85
N SER A 167 0.01 6.04 -23.41
CA SER A 167 1.41 6.51 -23.47
C SER A 167 1.96 6.97 -22.10
N GLY A 168 1.56 6.30 -21.01
CA GLY A 168 1.90 6.70 -19.63
C GLY A 168 0.89 7.63 -18.94
N GLY A 169 -0.21 7.99 -19.59
CA GLY A 169 -1.32 8.73 -18.99
C GLY A 169 -2.16 7.91 -17.98
N TYR A 170 -2.78 8.60 -17.02
CA TYR A 170 -3.50 7.99 -15.90
C TYR A 170 -4.67 7.10 -16.34
N VAL A 171 -4.73 5.86 -15.84
CA VAL A 171 -5.68 4.83 -16.26
C VAL A 171 -6.97 4.87 -15.45
N GLU A 172 -8.11 5.02 -16.13
CA GLU A 172 -9.45 4.87 -15.56
C GLU A 172 -10.16 3.61 -16.14
N LYS A 173 -11.12 3.08 -15.40
CA LYS A 173 -11.79 1.76 -15.60
C LYS A 173 -12.47 1.70 -16.99
N GLU A 174 -12.25 0.70 -17.84
CA GLU A 174 -13.25 -0.33 -18.17
C GLU A 174 -12.69 -1.66 -18.80
N ARG A 175 -13.59 -2.65 -18.95
CA ARG A 175 -13.42 -4.13 -19.00
C ARG A 175 -12.94 -4.71 -20.36
N LYS A 176 -12.15 -5.80 -20.34
CA LYS A 176 -12.50 -7.20 -20.76
C LYS A 176 -11.26 -8.08 -21.14
N VAL A 177 -11.17 -9.20 -20.42
CA VAL A 177 -10.76 -10.60 -20.80
C VAL A 177 -9.50 -10.86 -21.64
N CYS A 178 -8.50 -11.56 -21.05
CA CYS A 178 -7.96 -12.86 -21.54
C CYS A 178 -6.86 -13.45 -20.63
N ARG A 179 -6.53 -14.74 -20.84
CA ARG A 179 -6.11 -15.82 -19.90
C ARG A 179 -4.62 -15.93 -19.48
N LEU A 180 -4.46 -16.53 -18.28
CA LEU A 180 -3.31 -17.33 -17.72
C LEU A 180 -2.03 -16.53 -17.37
N ARG A 181 -1.26 -16.79 -16.30
CA ARG A 181 -1.07 -17.95 -15.39
C ARG A 181 -0.63 -17.42 -14.01
N TRP A 182 -0.96 -18.16 -12.95
CA TRP A 182 -0.76 -17.86 -11.53
C TRP A 182 0.60 -17.23 -11.16
N CYS A 183 0.57 -16.15 -10.40
CA CYS A 183 1.77 -15.51 -9.89
C CYS A 183 1.50 -14.93 -8.48
N ILE A 184 2.46 -15.12 -7.57
CA ILE A 184 2.48 -14.60 -6.21
C ILE A 184 3.27 -13.29 -6.25
N TRP A 185 2.66 -12.18 -5.81
CA TRP A 185 3.17 -10.83 -6.01
C TRP A 185 3.05 -9.97 -4.76
N PHE A 186 4.03 -9.14 -4.45
CA PHE A 186 4.04 -8.25 -3.28
C PHE A 186 4.68 -6.88 -3.51
N VAL A 187 4.03 -5.84 -2.97
CA VAL A 187 4.52 -4.68 -2.18
C VAL A 187 3.82 -3.37 -2.58
N ASN A 188 3.43 -2.59 -1.57
CA ASN A 188 3.46 -1.15 -1.75
C ASN A 188 3.79 -0.47 -0.42
N ASN A 189 4.65 0.54 -0.54
CA ASN A 189 5.03 1.42 0.53
C ASN A 189 4.45 2.80 0.17
N LYS A 190 3.14 2.97 0.38
CA LYS A 190 2.60 4.28 0.70
C LYS A 190 2.22 4.21 2.16
N ALA A 191 2.76 5.13 2.97
CA ALA A 191 2.24 5.36 4.30
C ALA A 191 0.72 5.52 4.19
N CYS A 192 -0.06 4.61 4.77
CA CYS A 192 -1.48 4.88 4.97
C CYS A 192 -1.59 5.91 6.08
N TYR A 193 -2.06 7.09 5.71
CA TYR A 193 -2.36 8.17 6.64
C TYR A 193 -3.73 7.87 7.25
N PHE A 194 -3.75 7.43 8.50
CA PHE A 194 -4.97 7.43 9.33
C PHE A 194 -4.92 8.70 10.18
N THR A 195 -5.81 9.64 9.88
CA THR A 195 -5.92 10.91 10.62
C THR A 195 -6.97 10.78 11.70
N LYS A 196 -6.64 11.24 12.91
CA LYS A 196 -7.56 11.45 14.04
C LYS A 196 -8.11 12.89 13.98
N SER A 197 -9.35 13.08 14.45
CA SER A 197 -10.15 14.33 14.62
C SER A 197 -11.14 14.67 13.50
N CYS A 198 -12.38 15.10 13.75
CA CYS A 198 -13.19 15.20 14.97
C CYS A 198 -14.67 15.38 14.53
N CYS A 199 -15.60 15.21 15.46
CA CYS A 199 -17.03 15.46 15.29
C CYS A 199 -17.35 16.84 14.71
N SER A 200 -18.36 16.90 13.85
CA SER A 200 -19.53 17.75 14.06
C SER A 200 -20.69 17.21 13.22
N LEU A 201 -21.72 16.70 13.90
CA LEU A 201 -23.10 16.75 13.41
C LEU A 201 -23.40 18.19 13.01
N LEU A 202 -24.00 18.39 11.85
CA LEU A 202 -25.04 19.39 11.65
C LEU A 202 -25.83 18.97 10.41
N SER A 203 -27.10 18.69 10.68
CA SER A 203 -28.18 18.53 9.74
C SER A 203 -28.24 19.72 8.77
N VAL A 204 -28.57 19.43 7.51
CA VAL A 204 -29.62 20.15 6.77
C VAL A 204 -30.42 19.08 6.04
#